data_AF-A0A6M1Y649-F1
#
_entry.id   AF-A0A6M1Y649-F1
#
_cell.length_a   1.000
_cell.length_b   1.000
_cell.length_c   1.000
_cell.angle_alpha   90.00
_cell.angle_beta   90.00
_cell.angle_gamma   90.00
#
_symmetry.space_group_name_H-M   'P 1'
#
loop_
_entity.id
_entity.type
_entity.pdbx_description
1 polymer ?
#
loop_
_entity_poly.entity_id
_entity_poly.type
_entity_poly.pdbx_seq_one_letter_code
_entity_poly.pdbx_strand_id
1 'polypeptide(L)'
;MNKISLALLSLSLAAASGAALAADPAAGEAKADACLDCHMPDDFSGLSAAEIEAAIRAILSDPASHPEDISGVLAEEDVPDVAAWFAQEGAE
;
A
#
# COMPACT_ATOMS: atom_id res chain seq x y z
N MET A 1 -3.10 -47.21 -25.61
CA MET A 1 -4.33 -47.58 -24.88
C MET A 1 -4.15 -47.19 -23.42
N ASN A 2 -4.96 -46.22 -22.98
CA ASN A 2 -4.97 -45.61 -21.65
C ASN A 2 -5.03 -46.62 -20.51
N LYS A 3 -4.48 -46.23 -19.34
CA LYS A 3 -5.21 -46.02 -18.07
C LYS A 3 -4.22 -46.04 -16.89
N ILE A 4 -3.79 -44.87 -16.41
CA ILE A 4 -3.47 -44.72 -14.99
C ILE A 4 -4.26 -43.51 -14.51
N SER A 5 -5.40 -43.83 -13.92
CA SER A 5 -6.31 -42.88 -13.29
C SER A 5 -5.67 -42.28 -12.04
N LEU A 6 -5.74 -40.95 -11.98
CA LEU A 6 -6.01 -40.10 -10.81
C LEU A 6 -6.20 -40.83 -9.47
N ALA A 7 -5.37 -40.47 -8.49
CA ALA A 7 -5.74 -40.52 -7.08
C ALA A 7 -5.18 -39.29 -6.35
N LEU A 8 -5.99 -38.22 -6.39
CA LEU A 8 -6.29 -37.32 -5.28
C LEU A 8 -5.10 -36.88 -4.41
N LEU A 9 -4.35 -35.91 -4.93
CA LEU A 9 -3.62 -34.96 -4.12
C LEU A 9 -4.68 -34.05 -3.46
N SER A 10 -5.10 -34.41 -2.25
CA SER A 10 -5.88 -33.56 -1.36
C SER A 10 -5.00 -32.37 -0.95
N LEU A 11 -4.85 -31.40 -1.87
CA LEU A 11 -4.16 -30.15 -1.61
C LEU A 11 -5.06 -29.37 -0.66
N SER A 12 -4.61 -29.35 0.59
CA SER A 12 -5.19 -28.65 1.72
C SER A 12 -5.75 -27.30 1.31
N LEU A 13 -7.03 -27.15 1.64
CA LEU A 13 -7.85 -25.97 1.54
C LEU A 13 -7.03 -24.71 1.84
N ALA A 14 -7.05 -23.81 0.86
CA ALA A 14 -6.36 -22.53 0.85
C ALA A 14 -6.43 -21.84 2.22
N ALA A 15 -5.25 -21.61 2.80
CA ALA A 15 -5.06 -20.56 3.78
C ALA A 15 -5.28 -19.21 3.09
N ALA A 16 -6.54 -18.80 2.94
CA ALA A 16 -6.91 -17.42 2.73
C ALA A 16 -6.81 -16.67 4.07
N SER A 17 -5.61 -16.66 4.66
CA SER A 17 -5.22 -15.62 5.60
C SER A 17 -4.49 -14.60 4.75
N GLY A 18 -5.14 -13.45 4.54
CA GLY A 18 -4.71 -12.41 3.60
C GLY A 18 -3.20 -12.32 3.50
N ALA A 19 -2.67 -12.73 2.35
CA ALA A 19 -1.33 -12.32 1.99
C ALA A 19 -1.38 -10.79 1.99
N ALA A 20 -0.79 -10.16 3.02
CA ALA A 20 -0.44 -8.76 2.91
C ALA A 20 0.40 -8.67 1.64
N LEU A 21 -0.18 -8.10 0.59
CA LEU A 21 0.59 -7.75 -0.59
C LEU A 21 1.73 -6.89 -0.06
N ALA A 22 2.96 -7.34 -0.30
CA ALA A 22 4.11 -6.52 0.03
C ALA A 22 3.94 -5.21 -0.72
N ALA A 23 4.10 -4.09 -0.02
CA ALA A 23 4.00 -2.77 -0.65
C ALA A 23 5.01 -2.66 -1.81
N ASP A 24 4.60 -1.97 -2.86
CA ASP A 24 5.39 -1.68 -4.06
C ASP A 24 5.72 -0.17 -4.09
N PRO A 25 6.91 0.25 -3.62
CA PRO A 25 7.31 1.65 -3.62
C PRO A 25 7.30 2.28 -5.03
N ALA A 26 7.57 1.49 -6.09
CA ALA A 26 7.55 2.01 -7.45
C ALA A 26 6.13 2.28 -7.95
N ALA A 27 5.14 1.49 -7.51
CA ALA A 27 3.73 1.81 -7.73
C ALA A 27 3.29 3.03 -6.90
N GLY A 28 3.85 3.17 -5.69
CA GLY A 28 3.61 4.30 -4.80
C GLY A 28 4.06 5.64 -5.35
N GLU A 29 5.21 5.70 -6.03
CA GLU A 29 5.77 6.93 -6.62
C GLU A 29 4.75 7.67 -7.50
N ALA A 30 4.12 6.95 -8.43
CA ALA A 30 3.15 7.54 -9.36
C ALA A 30 1.89 8.08 -8.66
N LYS A 31 1.59 7.60 -7.45
CA LYS A 31 0.46 8.06 -6.64
C LYS A 31 0.87 9.12 -5.61
N ALA A 32 2.14 9.16 -5.23
CA ALA A 32 2.69 10.15 -4.33
C ALA A 32 2.84 11.53 -4.98
N ASP A 33 2.90 11.61 -6.32
CA ASP A 33 3.01 12.87 -7.07
C ASP A 33 1.99 13.93 -6.62
N ALA A 34 0.73 13.53 -6.36
CA ALA A 34 -0.30 14.45 -5.87
C ALA A 34 -0.06 14.97 -4.44
N CYS A 35 0.74 14.25 -3.65
CA CYS A 35 1.15 14.68 -2.32
C CYS A 35 2.35 15.65 -2.38
N LEU A 36 3.17 15.54 -3.43
CA LEU A 36 4.37 16.36 -3.63
C LEU A 36 4.09 17.83 -3.93
N ASP A 37 2.86 18.17 -4.30
CA ASP A 37 2.42 19.56 -4.45
C ASP A 37 2.51 20.36 -3.14
N CYS A 38 2.44 19.67 -1.99
CA CYS A 38 2.43 20.27 -0.65
C CYS A 38 3.47 19.68 0.31
N HIS A 39 3.83 18.41 0.14
CA HIS A 39 4.74 17.69 1.02
C HIS A 39 6.04 17.33 0.31
N MET A 40 7.17 17.53 0.99
CA MET A 40 8.44 17.00 0.53
C MET A 40 8.70 15.64 1.18
N PRO A 41 9.45 14.72 0.54
CA PRO A 41 9.82 13.45 1.16
C PRO A 41 10.49 13.60 2.53
N ASP A 42 11.24 14.68 2.73
CA ASP A 42 11.85 15.03 4.02
C ASP A 42 10.84 15.26 5.16
N ASP A 43 9.58 15.61 4.85
CA ASP A 43 8.51 15.75 5.85
C ASP A 43 8.18 14.41 6.55
N PHE A 44 8.53 13.30 5.90
CA PHE A 44 8.32 11.94 6.39
C PHE A 44 9.62 11.31 6.93
N SER A 45 10.73 12.05 6.92
CA SER A 45 12.03 11.54 7.35
C SER A 45 11.99 11.05 8.80
N GLY A 46 12.43 9.80 9.00
CA GLY A 46 12.43 9.14 10.30
C GLY A 46 11.11 8.46 10.68
N LEU A 47 10.07 8.56 9.86
CA LEU A 47 8.86 7.76 10.00
C LEU A 47 9.01 6.42 9.26
N SER A 48 8.47 5.36 9.83
CA SER A 48 8.33 4.08 9.13
C SER A 48 7.16 4.10 8.14
N ALA A 49 7.22 3.24 7.12
CA ALA A 49 6.11 3.06 6.18
C ALA A 49 4.77 2.77 6.91
N ALA A 50 4.81 2.02 8.02
CA ALA A 50 3.60 1.74 8.80
C ALA A 50 3.02 2.98 9.50
N GLU A 51 3.88 3.91 9.97
CA GLU A 51 3.44 5.17 10.57
C GLU A 51 2.85 6.11 9.52
N ILE A 52 3.47 6.19 8.35
CA ILE A 52 2.97 6.99 7.22
C ILE A 52 1.64 6.42 6.71
N GLU A 53 1.55 5.09 6.53
CA GLU A 53 0.29 4.42 6.16
C GLU A 53 -0.81 4.72 7.17
N ALA A 54 -0.54 4.59 8.47
CA ALA A 54 -1.51 4.88 9.51
C ALA A 54 -1.99 6.34 9.47
N ALA A 55 -1.09 7.29 9.21
CA ALA A 55 -1.44 8.70 9.07
C ALA A 55 -2.36 8.94 7.85
N ILE A 56 -2.02 8.37 6.69
CA ILE A 56 -2.84 8.49 5.47
C ILE A 56 -4.22 7.86 5.70
N ARG A 57 -4.30 6.68 6.31
CA ARG A 57 -5.59 6.03 6.63
C ARG A 57 -6.43 6.84 7.61
N ALA A 58 -5.80 7.52 8.57
CA ALA A 58 -6.51 8.41 9.48
C ALA A 58 -7.14 9.58 8.73
N ILE A 59 -6.43 10.16 7.76
CA ILE A 59 -6.96 11.22 6.90
C ILE A 59 -8.10 10.69 6.02
N LEU A 60 -7.97 9.52 5.41
CA LEU A 60 -9.06 8.93 4.61
C LEU A 60 -10.31 8.65 5.45
N SER A 61 -10.14 8.34 6.74
CA SER A 61 -11.24 8.13 7.69
C SER A 61 -11.85 9.42 8.21
N ASP A 62 -11.09 10.52 8.25
CA ASP A 62 -11.53 11.86 8.62
C ASP A 62 -10.91 12.92 7.68
N PRO A 63 -11.48 13.13 6.48
CA PRO A 63 -10.91 14.04 5.48
C PRO A 63 -10.81 15.49 5.97
N ALA A 64 -11.58 15.88 6.99
CA ALA A 64 -11.49 17.22 7.57
C ALA A 64 -10.22 17.46 8.40
N SER A 65 -9.45 16.40 8.70
CA SER A 65 -8.19 16.47 9.45
C SER A 65 -6.99 16.92 8.60
N HIS A 66 -7.13 16.94 7.26
CA HIS A 66 -6.14 17.40 6.32
C HIS A 66 -6.68 18.61 5.52
N PRO A 67 -5.85 19.61 5.14
CA PRO A 67 -6.33 20.78 4.40
C PRO A 67 -7.00 20.46 3.07
N GLU A 68 -6.55 19.39 2.42
CA GLU A 68 -7.11 18.88 1.17
C GLU A 68 -7.79 17.53 1.38
N ASP A 69 -8.94 17.31 0.74
CA ASP A 69 -9.62 16.00 0.72
C ASP A 69 -8.94 15.07 -0.28
N ILE A 70 -8.25 14.05 0.24
CA ILE A 70 -7.52 13.07 -0.57
C ILE A 70 -8.33 11.80 -0.89
N SER A 71 -9.59 11.69 -0.44
CA SER A 71 -10.40 10.47 -0.60
C SER A 71 -10.72 10.11 -2.06
N GLY A 72 -10.66 11.09 -2.96
CA GLY A 72 -10.79 10.89 -4.41
C GLY A 72 -9.47 10.81 -5.17
N VAL A 73 -8.34 11.06 -4.49
CA VAL A 73 -6.99 11.10 -5.07
C VAL A 73 -6.28 9.77 -4.88
N LEU A 74 -6.45 9.16 -3.70
CA LEU A 74 -5.77 7.93 -3.30
C LEU A 74 -6.78 6.85 -2.91
N ALA A 75 -6.68 5.69 -3.55
CA ALA A 75 -7.48 4.52 -3.20
C ALA A 75 -6.91 3.83 -1.96
N GLU A 76 -7.76 3.21 -1.13
CA GLU A 76 -7.33 2.59 0.14
C GLU A 76 -6.31 1.46 -0.05
N GLU A 77 -6.36 0.77 -1.19
CA GLU A 77 -5.43 -0.27 -1.60
C GLU A 77 -4.04 0.25 -1.98
N ASP A 78 -3.93 1.50 -2.41
CA ASP A 78 -2.67 2.12 -2.85
C ASP A 78 -1.89 2.73 -1.67
N VAL A 79 -2.53 2.88 -0.51
CA VAL A 79 -1.92 3.52 0.68
C VAL A 79 -0.61 2.87 1.13
N PRO A 80 -0.49 1.52 1.22
CA PRO A 80 0.76 0.88 1.61
C PRO A 80 1.90 1.19 0.65
N ASP A 81 1.61 1.30 -0.64
CA ASP A 81 2.59 1.58 -1.69
C ASP A 81 3.12 3.01 -1.59
N VAL A 82 2.22 3.99 -1.43
CA VAL A 82 2.57 5.40 -1.21
C VAL A 82 3.37 5.57 0.09
N ALA A 83 2.95 4.91 1.17
CA ALA A 83 3.65 4.97 2.43
C ALA A 83 5.05 4.34 2.37
N ALA A 84 5.19 3.24 1.62
CA ALA A 84 6.48 2.62 1.38
C ALA A 84 7.40 3.51 0.52
N TRP A 85 6.84 4.25 -0.43
CA TRP A 85 7.59 5.22 -1.24
C TRP A 85 8.08 6.42 -0.41
N PHE A 86 7.27 6.97 0.49
CA PHE A 86 7.75 8.06 1.36
C PHE A 86 8.76 7.60 2.43
N ALA A 87 8.75 6.32 2.80
CA ALA A 87 9.63 5.76 3.82
C ALA A 87 11.04 5.35 3.31
N GLN A 88 11.26 5.28 2.00
CA GLN A 88 12.57 4.90 1.45
C GLN A 88 13.55 6.08 1.49
N GLU A 89 14.84 5.77 1.72
CA GLU A 89 15.90 6.75 1.55
C GLU A 89 16.01 7.18 0.08
N GLY A 90 15.98 8.50 -0.17
CA GLY A 90 16.10 9.05 -1.53
C GLY A 90 14.79 9.10 -2.32
N ALA A 91 13.63 9.11 -1.66
CA ALA A 91 12.42 9.60 -2.30
C ALA A 91 12.61 11.09 -2.64
N GLU A 92 12.42 11.46 -3.91
CA GLU A 92 12.61 12.82 -4.45
C GLU A 92 11.72 13.06 -5.67
#